data_AF-A0A1P8UBS2-F1
#
_entry.id   AF-A0A1P8UBS2-F1
#
_cell.length_a   1.000
_cell.length_b   1.000
_cell.length_c   1.000
_cell.angle_alpha   90.00
_cell.angle_beta   90.00
_cell.angle_gamma   90.00
#
_symmetry.space_group_name_H-M   'P 1'
#
loop_
_entity.id
_entity.type
_entity.pdbx_description
1 polymer ?
#
loop_
_entity_poly.entity_id
_entity_poly.type
_entity_poly.pdbx_seq_one_letter_code
_entity_poly.pdbx_strand_id
1 'polypeptide(L)'
;MRARILDLRDQLVINGLDAGAEAEAGYVSRAAQMEILERDGLILWEAPPSRDGATSHRSARLIAALAPRLVLVEIGARSAGMTAAAIAGGLSRAVAVTPTDQSRPGRGTRQLLAADLATLVQTPDELDALSDPHALAHL
;
A
#
# COMPACT_ATOMS: atom_id res chain seq x y z
N MET A 1 3.48 9.98 -18.55
CA MET A 1 4.14 9.24 -17.45
C MET A 1 3.26 8.05 -17.13
N ARG A 2 3.75 6.81 -17.26
CA ARG A 2 2.96 5.57 -17.21
C ARG A 2 2.76 5.12 -15.76
N ALA A 3 1.51 4.98 -15.31
CA ALA A 3 1.19 4.14 -14.16
C ALA A 3 1.28 2.68 -14.61
N ARG A 4 2.02 1.85 -13.87
CA ARG A 4 2.14 0.41 -14.10
C ARG A 4 1.42 -0.29 -12.96
N ILE A 5 0.32 -0.96 -13.27
CA ILE A 5 -0.38 -1.86 -12.33
C ILE A 5 0.14 -3.26 -12.68
N LEU A 6 0.93 -3.84 -11.79
CA LEU A 6 1.40 -5.22 -11.94
C LEU A 6 0.35 -6.15 -11.32
N ASP A 7 -0.12 -7.08 -12.15
CA ASP A 7 -0.93 -8.24 -11.77
C ASP A 7 -0.19 -9.04 -10.68
N LEU A 8 -0.78 -9.12 -9.50
CA LEU A 8 -0.26 -9.86 -8.36
C LEU A 8 -1.46 -10.48 -7.65
N ARG A 9 -1.74 -11.75 -7.97
CA ARG A 9 -2.80 -12.55 -7.33
C ARG A 9 -2.64 -12.64 -5.79
N ASP A 10 -1.53 -12.17 -5.23
CA ASP A 10 -1.21 -12.22 -3.80
C ASP A 10 -0.62 -10.91 -3.19
N GLN A 11 -0.55 -9.78 -3.92
CA GLN A 11 0.09 -8.56 -3.41
C GLN A 11 -0.63 -7.28 -3.87
N LEU A 12 -0.84 -6.35 -2.94
CA LEU A 12 -1.37 -5.02 -3.25
C LEU A 12 -0.28 -3.97 -3.02
N VAL A 13 0.16 -3.35 -4.12
CA VAL A 13 1.17 -2.29 -4.13
C VAL A 13 0.47 -0.93 -4.18
N ILE A 14 0.65 -0.11 -3.13
CA ILE A 14 0.21 1.29 -3.13
C ILE A 14 1.44 2.16 -3.41
N ASN A 15 1.46 2.80 -4.58
CA ASN A 15 2.42 3.87 -4.87
C ASN A 15 1.94 5.17 -4.21
N GLY A 16 2.83 5.87 -3.50
CA GLY A 16 2.58 7.22 -3.06
C GLY A 16 2.24 8.13 -4.25
N LEU A 17 1.05 8.73 -4.24
CA LEU A 17 0.70 9.81 -5.16
C LEU A 17 1.57 11.01 -4.78
N ASP A 18 2.62 11.26 -5.56
CA ASP A 18 3.36 12.52 -5.47
C ASP A 18 2.44 13.66 -5.90
N ALA A 19 2.23 14.59 -4.96
CA ALA A 19 1.41 15.77 -5.13
C ALA A 19 2.11 16.77 -6.06
N GLY A 20 1.93 16.56 -7.36
CA GLY A 20 2.59 17.34 -8.42
C GLY A 20 1.75 17.49 -9.69
N ALA A 21 0.44 17.59 -9.53
CA ALA A 21 -0.55 18.10 -10.48
C ALA A 21 -1.88 18.07 -9.72
N GLU A 22 -2.87 18.86 -10.13
CA GLU A 22 -4.24 18.85 -9.59
C GLU A 22 -4.98 17.54 -9.90
N ALA A 23 -4.41 16.39 -9.56
CA ALA A 23 -5.13 15.14 -9.39
C ALA A 23 -5.68 15.18 -7.97
N GLU A 24 -6.98 15.45 -7.84
CA GLU A 24 -7.70 15.19 -6.60
C GLU A 24 -7.29 13.80 -6.08
N ALA A 25 -6.72 13.78 -4.89
CA ALA A 25 -6.23 12.57 -4.26
C ALA A 25 -7.34 11.52 -4.24
N GLY A 26 -7.16 10.40 -4.95
CA GLY A 26 -8.01 9.21 -4.81
C GLY A 26 -8.77 8.71 -6.04
N TYR A 27 -8.65 9.34 -7.20
CA TYR A 27 -9.29 8.82 -8.41
C TYR A 27 -8.34 8.00 -9.28
N VAL A 28 -8.56 6.67 -9.33
CA VAL A 28 -8.04 5.83 -10.41
C VAL A 28 -8.76 6.24 -11.69
N SER A 29 -8.01 6.60 -12.73
CA SER A 29 -8.61 7.05 -13.99
C SER A 29 -9.50 5.96 -14.59
N ARG A 30 -10.57 6.33 -15.31
CA ARG A 30 -11.43 5.36 -15.99
C ARG A 30 -10.64 4.43 -16.92
N ALA A 31 -9.61 4.95 -17.58
CA ALA A 31 -8.73 4.14 -18.42
C ALA A 31 -7.98 3.07 -17.60
N ALA A 32 -7.45 3.42 -16.42
CA ALA A 32 -6.80 2.47 -15.54
C ALA A 32 -7.79 1.46 -14.94
N GLN A 33 -9.03 1.88 -14.65
CA GLN A 33 -10.09 0.96 -14.21
C GLN A 33 -10.42 -0.07 -15.31
N MET A 34 -10.58 0.37 -16.55
CA MET A 34 -10.84 -0.53 -17.68
C MET A 34 -9.67 -1.49 -17.90
N GLU A 35 -8.43 -1.01 -17.83
CA GLU A 35 -7.25 -1.87 -17.96
C GLU A 35 -7.21 -2.97 -16.89
N ILE A 36 -7.59 -2.67 -15.64
CA ILE A 36 -7.70 -3.67 -14.58
C ILE A 36 -8.72 -4.75 -14.97
N LEU A 37 -9.91 -4.35 -15.42
CA LEU A 37 -10.98 -5.28 -15.76
C LEU A 37 -10.67 -6.11 -17.02
N GLU A 38 -10.01 -5.52 -18.01
CA GLU A 38 -9.57 -6.19 -19.25
C GLU A 38 -8.50 -7.26 -19.00
N ARG A 39 -7.83 -7.21 -17.85
CA ARG A 39 -6.83 -8.20 -17.41
C ARG A 39 -7.39 -9.16 -16.35
N ASP A 40 -8.70 -9.37 -16.34
CA ASP A 40 -9.42 -10.21 -15.36
C ASP A 40 -9.22 -9.77 -13.89
N GLY A 41 -8.88 -8.49 -13.67
CA GLY A 41 -8.74 -7.90 -12.36
C GLY A 41 -10.07 -7.53 -11.71
N LEU A 42 -10.02 -7.17 -10.43
CA LEU A 42 -11.20 -6.81 -9.63
C LEU A 42 -11.07 -5.40 -9.06
N ILE A 43 -12.15 -4.63 -9.16
CA ILE A 43 -12.30 -3.33 -8.49
C ILE A 43 -13.33 -3.49 -7.38
N LEU A 44 -12.90 -3.23 -6.14
CA LEU A 44 -13.79 -3.17 -4.99
C LEU A 44 -14.03 -1.73 -4.57
N TRP A 45 -15.26 -1.43 -4.20
CA TRP A 45 -15.68 -0.13 -3.69
C TRP A 45 -16.70 -0.30 -2.57
N GLU A 46 -16.53 0.44 -1.48
CA GLU A 46 -17.51 0.52 -0.39
C GLU A 46 -18.37 1.77 -0.59
N ALA A 47 -19.68 1.58 -0.75
CA ALA A 47 -20.62 2.68 -0.92
C ALA A 47 -20.52 3.66 0.27
N PRO A 48 -20.58 4.98 0.04
CA PRO A 48 -20.56 5.92 1.15
C PRO A 48 -21.80 5.71 2.03
N PRO A 49 -21.67 5.69 3.38
CA PRO A 49 -22.79 5.88 4.26
C PRO A 49 -23.33 7.29 4.00
N SER A 50 -24.60 7.50 4.33
CA SER A 50 -25.34 8.74 4.13
C SER A 50 -24.76 10.01 4.81
N ARG A 51 -23.57 9.92 5.42
CA ARG A 51 -22.83 11.03 6.02
C ARG A 51 -21.36 11.01 5.63
N ASP A 52 -20.86 12.20 5.33
CA ASP A 52 -19.49 12.49 4.93
C ASP A 52 -18.47 11.84 5.88
N GLY A 53 -17.76 10.84 5.37
CA GLY A 53 -16.62 10.24 6.05
C GLY A 53 -15.45 10.19 5.07
N ALA A 54 -14.24 10.41 5.59
CA ALA A 54 -13.03 10.48 4.78
C ALA A 54 -12.82 9.18 3.98
N THR A 55 -12.88 9.29 2.65
CA THR A 55 -12.72 8.20 1.68
C THR A 55 -11.40 7.45 1.86
N SER A 56 -10.34 8.13 2.27
CA SER A 56 -9.00 7.56 2.46
C SER A 56 -8.90 6.51 3.57
N HIS A 57 -9.64 6.66 4.67
CA HIS A 57 -9.62 5.68 5.76
C HIS A 57 -10.37 4.39 5.38
N ARG A 58 -11.46 4.51 4.63
CA ARG A 58 -12.25 3.34 4.19
C ARG A 58 -11.47 2.47 3.23
N SER A 59 -10.90 3.07 2.20
CA SER A 59 -10.06 2.34 1.24
C SER A 59 -8.87 1.71 1.96
N ALA A 60 -8.19 2.44 2.85
CA ALA A 60 -7.08 1.88 3.64
C ALA A 60 -7.48 0.65 4.48
N ARG A 61 -8.69 0.67 5.08
CA ARG A 61 -9.21 -0.47 5.84
C ARG A 61 -9.44 -1.70 4.96
N LEU A 62 -10.09 -1.52 3.80
CA LEU A 62 -10.34 -2.64 2.87
C LEU A 62 -9.03 -3.24 2.37
N ILE A 63 -8.09 -2.38 1.97
CA ILE A 63 -6.76 -2.78 1.52
C ILE A 63 -6.06 -3.60 2.61
N ALA A 64 -5.98 -3.07 3.84
CA ALA A 64 -5.30 -3.76 4.93
C ALA A 64 -6.00 -5.07 5.37
N ALA A 65 -7.32 -5.15 5.24
CA ALA A 65 -8.08 -6.34 5.61
C ALA A 65 -7.97 -7.47 4.57
N LEU A 66 -7.97 -7.12 3.28
CA LEU A 66 -7.95 -8.08 2.18
C LEU A 66 -6.53 -8.52 1.81
N ALA A 67 -5.53 -7.67 2.04
CA ALA A 67 -4.16 -7.99 1.70
C ALA A 67 -3.53 -8.92 2.77
N PRO A 68 -2.96 -10.07 2.39
CA PRO A 68 -2.24 -10.94 3.33
C PRO A 68 -0.98 -10.27 3.87
N ARG A 69 -0.40 -9.35 3.07
CA ARG A 69 0.75 -8.50 3.37
C ARG A 69 0.55 -7.15 2.69
N LEU A 70 1.07 -6.08 3.29
CA LEU A 70 1.00 -4.73 2.73
C LEU A 70 2.38 -4.29 2.24
N VAL A 71 2.49 -3.88 0.97
CA VAL A 71 3.72 -3.32 0.39
C VAL A 71 3.51 -1.86 0.04
N LEU A 72 4.33 -1.00 0.64
CA LEU A 72 4.27 0.45 0.47
C LEU A 72 5.50 0.92 -0.29
N VAL A 73 5.27 1.41 -1.51
CA VAL A 73 6.31 2.03 -2.34
C VAL A 73 6.25 3.53 -2.07
N GLU A 74 7.30 4.03 -1.41
CA GLU A 74 7.54 5.45 -1.15
C GLU A 74 6.30 6.25 -0.68
N ILE A 75 6.20 6.49 0.64
CA ILE A 75 5.01 7.14 1.21
C ILE A 75 5.31 8.42 2.02
N GLY A 76 4.39 9.37 1.92
CA GLY A 76 4.39 10.59 2.74
C GLY A 76 3.84 10.39 4.15
N ALA A 77 4.26 11.25 5.08
CA ALA A 77 3.93 11.17 6.52
C ALA A 77 2.44 11.31 6.89
N ARG A 78 1.60 11.83 5.99
CA ARG A 78 0.15 12.00 6.19
C ARG A 78 -0.66 11.32 5.08
N SER A 79 -0.08 10.28 4.48
CA SER A 79 -0.68 9.55 3.37
C SER A 79 -1.68 8.49 3.83
N ALA A 80 -2.58 8.08 2.92
CA ALA A 80 -3.41 6.90 3.14
C ALA A 80 -2.59 5.61 3.39
N GLY A 81 -1.35 5.57 2.89
CA GLY A 81 -0.40 4.48 3.15
C GLY A 81 -0.02 4.35 4.63
N MET A 82 0.14 5.47 5.34
CA MET A 82 0.37 5.45 6.79
C MET A 82 -0.84 4.88 7.54
N THR A 83 -2.05 5.25 7.12
CA THR A 83 -3.29 4.70 7.68
C THR A 83 -3.40 3.20 7.41
N ALA A 84 -3.10 2.76 6.18
CA ALA A 84 -3.11 1.35 5.82
C ALA A 84 -2.07 0.55 6.63
N ALA A 85 -0.86 1.08 6.81
CA ALA A 85 0.18 0.46 7.64
C ALA A 85 -0.27 0.27 9.09
N ALA A 86 -0.87 1.31 9.69
CA ALA A 86 -1.37 1.24 11.05
C ALA A 86 -2.48 0.18 11.21
N ILE A 87 -3.42 0.12 10.26
CA ILE A 87 -4.48 -0.89 10.28
C ILE A 87 -3.90 -2.30 10.07
N ALA A 88 -2.99 -2.47 9.11
CA ALA A 88 -2.33 -3.74 8.83
C ALA A 88 -1.55 -4.26 10.06
N GLY A 89 -0.79 -3.40 10.73
CA GLY A 89 -0.10 -3.74 11.98
C GLY A 89 -1.08 -4.16 13.08
N GLY A 90 -2.20 -3.45 13.25
CA GLY A 90 -3.27 -3.83 14.19
C GLY A 90 -3.93 -5.18 13.87
N LEU A 91 -3.90 -5.61 12.60
CA LEU A 91 -4.38 -6.90 12.13
C LEU A 91 -3.27 -7.98 12.11
N SER A 92 -2.08 -7.69 12.67
CA SER A 92 -0.92 -8.59 12.64
C SER A 92 -0.51 -9.00 11.22
N ARG A 93 -0.65 -8.10 10.25
CA ARG A 93 -0.20 -8.29 8.88
C ARG A 93 1.21 -7.74 8.72
N ALA A 94 2.04 -8.44 7.93
CA ALA A 94 3.34 -7.94 7.56
C ALA A 94 3.21 -6.64 6.77
N VAL A 95 3.99 -5.63 7.17
CA VAL A 95 4.11 -4.35 6.46
C VAL A 95 5.54 -4.25 5.94
N ALA A 96 5.65 -4.13 4.62
CA ALA A 96 6.89 -3.96 3.92
C ALA A 96 6.96 -2.56 3.30
N VAL A 97 8.13 -1.96 3.32
CA VAL A 97 8.41 -0.71 2.60
C VAL A 97 9.53 -0.90 1.59
N THR A 98 9.36 -0.31 0.43
CA THR A 98 10.38 -0.28 -0.62
C THR A 98 10.57 1.17 -1.09
N PRO A 99 11.54 1.90 -0.51
CA PRO A 99 11.85 3.27 -0.91
C PRO A 99 12.35 3.31 -2.35
N THR A 100 11.92 4.30 -3.11
CA THR A 100 12.46 4.56 -4.45
C THR A 100 13.90 5.08 -4.41
N ASP A 101 14.27 5.79 -3.34
CA ASP A 101 15.64 6.17 -2.99
C ASP A 101 15.93 5.78 -1.53
N GLN A 102 16.82 4.81 -1.33
CA GLN A 102 17.20 4.34 0.00
C GLN A 102 17.99 5.38 0.80
N SER A 103 18.75 6.24 0.12
CA SER A 103 19.54 7.27 0.77
C SER A 103 18.67 8.42 1.30
N ARG A 104 17.48 8.60 0.70
CA ARG A 104 16.53 9.65 1.06
C ARG A 104 15.09 9.13 1.00
N PRO A 105 14.70 8.18 1.86
CA PRO A 105 13.34 7.65 1.82
C PRO A 105 12.33 8.74 2.14
N GLY A 106 11.10 8.56 1.70
CA GLY A 106 9.98 9.45 2.04
C GLY A 106 9.81 9.61 3.54
N ARG A 107 9.25 10.76 3.96
CA ARG A 107 9.07 11.05 5.40
C ARG A 107 8.21 9.98 6.10
N GLY A 108 7.18 9.46 5.43
CA GLY A 108 6.33 8.38 5.97
C GLY A 108 7.10 7.07 6.04
N THR A 109 7.84 6.72 4.99
CA THR A 109 8.72 5.54 4.95
C THR A 109 9.72 5.56 6.10
N ARG A 110 10.43 6.69 6.31
CA ARG A 110 11.33 6.89 7.44
C ARG A 110 10.64 6.73 8.80
N GLN A 111 9.42 7.22 8.94
CA GLN A 111 8.65 7.10 10.18
C GLN A 111 8.30 5.64 10.50
N LEU A 112 7.86 4.87 9.50
CA LEU A 112 7.54 3.45 9.70
C LEU A 112 8.79 2.65 10.10
N LEU A 113 9.90 2.86 9.40
CA LEU A 113 11.16 2.19 9.69
C LEU A 113 11.70 2.57 11.09
N ALA A 114 11.69 3.85 11.43
CA ALA A 114 12.19 4.32 12.73
C ALA A 114 11.33 3.84 13.91
N ALA A 115 10.05 3.52 13.68
CA ALA A 115 9.13 3.02 14.68
C ALA A 115 9.03 1.47 14.70
N ASP A 116 9.83 0.77 13.89
CA ASP A 116 9.77 -0.69 13.74
C ASP A 116 8.37 -1.21 13.35
N LEU A 117 7.64 -0.41 12.55
CA LEU A 117 6.29 -0.73 12.09
C LEU A 117 6.27 -1.32 10.67
N ALA A 118 7.44 -1.41 10.02
CA ALA A 118 7.58 -1.99 8.70
C ALA A 118 9.00 -2.53 8.48
N THR A 119 9.12 -3.57 7.67
CA THR A 119 10.41 -4.10 7.22
C THR A 119 10.81 -3.48 5.89
N LEU A 120 12.06 -3.05 5.79
CA LEU A 120 12.64 -2.63 4.51
C LEU A 120 12.82 -3.85 3.61
N VAL A 121 12.26 -3.82 2.40
CA VAL A 121 12.46 -4.84 1.38
C VAL A 121 12.95 -4.24 0.07
N GLN A 122 13.84 -4.98 -0.58
CA GLN A 122 14.52 -4.60 -1.82
C GLN A 122 14.28 -5.62 -2.92
N THR A 123 13.95 -6.86 -2.55
CA THR A 123 13.77 -7.97 -3.48
C THR A 123 12.42 -8.66 -3.26
N PRO A 124 11.87 -9.32 -4.30
CA PRO A 124 10.71 -10.19 -4.14
C PRO A 124 10.93 -11.30 -3.11
N ASP A 125 12.14 -11.88 -3.07
CA ASP A 125 12.49 -12.97 -2.14
C ASP A 125 12.43 -12.51 -0.67
N GLU A 126 12.92 -11.30 -0.35
CA GLU A 126 12.77 -10.70 0.98
C GLU A 126 11.31 -10.50 1.36
N LEU A 127 10.48 -10.11 0.39
CA LEU A 127 9.06 -9.91 0.62
C LEU A 127 8.33 -11.25 0.85
N ASP A 128 8.72 -12.31 0.17
CA ASP A 128 8.15 -13.64 0.38
C ASP A 128 8.59 -14.22 1.75
N ALA A 129 9.81 -13.97 2.19
CA ALA A 129 10.28 -14.34 3.52
C ALA A 129 9.45 -13.69 4.66
N LEU A 130 8.92 -12.47 4.45
CA LEU A 130 8.01 -11.81 5.40
C LEU A 130 6.63 -12.47 5.52
N SER A 131 6.27 -13.31 4.55
CA SER A 131 4.96 -13.98 4.50
C SER A 131 4.97 -15.34 5.20
N ASP A 132 6.14 -15.83 5.60
CA ASP A 132 6.31 -17.10 6.31
C ASP A 132 6.36 -16.85 7.84
N PRO A 133 5.31 -17.24 8.60
CA PRO A 133 5.32 -17.11 10.05
C PRO A 133 6.42 -17.92 10.76
N HIS A 134 7.07 -18.87 10.06
CA HIS A 134 8.20 -19.63 10.61
C HIS A 134 9.57 -18.98 10.34
N ALA A 135 9.68 -18.01 9.42
CA ALA A 135 10.95 -17.36 9.10
C ALA A 135 11.40 -16.35 10.17
N LEU A 136 10.49 -15.82 10.98
CA LEU A 136 10.77 -14.83 12.03
C LEU A 136 11.38 -15.43 13.32
N ALA A 137 11.52 -16.75 13.42
CA ALA A 137 12.06 -17.41 14.63
C ALA A 137 13.60 -17.54 14.65
N HIS A 138 14.29 -17.07 13.61
CA HIS A 138 15.75 -17.23 13.45
C HIS A 138 16.51 -15.93 13.16
N LEU A 139 15.88 -14.78 13.36
CA LEU A 139 16.54 -13.45 13.41
C LEU A 139 16.56 -12.95 14.84
#